data_AF-A0A5N6NUG9-F1
#
_entry.id   AF-A0A5N6NUG9-F1
#
_cell.length_a   1.000
_cell.length_b   1.000
_cell.length_c   1.000
_cell.angle_alpha   90.00
_cell.angle_beta   90.00
_cell.angle_gamma   90.00
#
_symmetry.space_group_name_H-M   'P 1'
#
loop_
_entity.id
_entity.type
_entity.pdbx_description
1 polymer ?
#
loop_
_entity_poly.entity_id
_entity_poly.type
_entity_poly.pdbx_seq_one_letter_code
_entity_poly.pdbx_strand_id
1 'polypeptide(L)'
;MSNLSKLEFVALDISGKNFLPWTLDAQIHLTAKNLGETIIDDNETSLQDKAKAMIFLRHHLHEDLKREYLTIKDPLELWNNIQDRFDHQKLVLLLKARSEWIHLRLQDYKSVSEYNSALFRISSELKLCGDNITDEDMLEKTFSTFHPSNLILAQQYRERKFTKYSELISCLLVAEENNKLLLQNHQARPVGTNPLPETNAISTRSKHGRGRSGGPHRGRGRGRGRSNTWHRESHNTKIDGGRGSSRQNTGRPHKGRVSGDKDNICYRCGMSNHWSRTCRTPKHLVEAYQRTMKEKGKQTETNLIEGAPNSSSPAFWSDTHLEACDFIENVRDV
;
A
#
# COMPACT_ATOMS: atom_id res chain seq x y z
N MET A 1 -22.80 -22.19 -41.16
CA MET A 1 -23.54 -21.25 -40.29
C MET A 1 -23.89 -21.97 -39.01
N SER A 2 -23.06 -21.85 -37.98
CA SER A 2 -23.31 -22.45 -36.68
C SER A 2 -24.10 -21.46 -35.83
N ASN A 3 -25.42 -21.65 -35.76
CA ASN A 3 -26.24 -21.10 -34.68
C ASN A 3 -25.80 -21.82 -33.39
N LEU A 4 -24.66 -21.43 -32.84
CA LEU A 4 -24.27 -21.78 -31.49
C LEU A 4 -25.26 -21.04 -30.58
N SER A 5 -26.30 -21.73 -30.12
CA SER A 5 -27.15 -21.20 -29.07
C SER A 5 -26.23 -20.74 -27.93
N LYS A 6 -26.36 -19.47 -27.57
CA LYS A 6 -25.53 -18.84 -26.56
C LYS A 6 -25.75 -19.57 -25.25
N LEU A 7 -24.67 -20.10 -24.66
CA LEU A 7 -24.73 -20.71 -23.33
C LEU A 7 -25.21 -19.68 -22.31
N GLU A 8 -26.02 -20.13 -21.36
CA GLU A 8 -26.55 -19.26 -20.30
C GLU A 8 -25.45 -18.97 -19.25
N PHE A 9 -24.56 -19.94 -19.03
CA PHE A 9 -23.35 -19.83 -18.20
C PHE A 9 -22.24 -20.73 -18.75
N VAL A 10 -21.05 -20.67 -18.16
CA VAL A 10 -19.88 -21.39 -18.66
C VAL A 10 -20.12 -22.90 -18.62
N ALA A 11 -19.88 -23.60 -19.73
CA ALA A 11 -20.02 -25.07 -19.78
C ALA A 11 -19.03 -25.77 -18.84
N LEU A 12 -19.40 -26.94 -18.33
CA LEU A 12 -18.54 -27.78 -17.50
C LEU A 12 -17.31 -28.16 -18.30
N ASP A 13 -16.12 -27.77 -17.83
CA ASP A 13 -14.85 -28.12 -18.45
C ASP A 13 -14.59 -29.63 -18.32
N ILE A 14 -13.93 -30.22 -19.31
CA ILE A 14 -13.57 -31.64 -19.30
C ILE A 14 -12.67 -31.99 -18.10
N SER A 15 -11.87 -31.01 -17.62
CA SER A 15 -11.02 -31.18 -16.46
C SER A 15 -11.78 -31.14 -15.12
N GLY A 16 -13.02 -30.64 -15.11
CA GLY A 16 -13.81 -30.45 -13.89
C GLY A 16 -13.39 -29.27 -13.01
N LYS A 17 -12.41 -28.45 -13.42
CA LYS A 17 -11.92 -27.31 -12.61
C LYS A 17 -13.01 -26.31 -12.21
N ASN A 18 -14.02 -26.13 -13.05
CA ASN A 18 -15.17 -25.27 -12.79
C ASN A 18 -16.41 -26.05 -12.31
N PHE A 19 -16.26 -27.29 -11.84
CA PHE A 19 -17.39 -28.13 -11.42
C PHE A 19 -18.26 -27.46 -10.37
N LEU A 20 -17.68 -26.89 -9.31
CA LEU A 20 -18.48 -26.31 -8.23
C LEU A 20 -19.26 -25.06 -8.66
N PRO A 21 -18.65 -24.04 -9.32
CA PRO A 21 -19.41 -22.96 -9.93
C PRO A 21 -20.48 -23.46 -10.91
N TRP A 22 -20.14 -24.43 -11.77
CA TRP A 22 -21.08 -25.00 -12.74
C TRP A 22 -22.29 -25.66 -12.07
N THR A 23 -22.08 -26.41 -10.98
CA THR A 23 -23.13 -27.07 -10.22
C THR A 23 -24.10 -26.04 -9.63
N LEU A 24 -23.58 -24.95 -9.06
CA LEU A 24 -24.41 -23.86 -8.52
C LEU A 24 -25.23 -23.18 -9.62
N ASP A 25 -24.59 -22.80 -10.73
CA ASP A 25 -25.28 -22.17 -11.85
C ASP A 25 -26.35 -23.10 -12.45
N ALA A 26 -26.02 -24.37 -12.66
CA ALA A 26 -26.96 -25.37 -13.16
C ALA A 26 -28.18 -25.53 -12.25
N GLN A 27 -27.98 -25.62 -10.93
CA GLN A 27 -29.09 -25.69 -9.95
C GLN A 27 -29.96 -24.43 -9.97
N ILE A 28 -29.36 -23.25 -10.02
CA ILE A 28 -30.09 -21.96 -10.08
C ILE A 28 -30.94 -21.90 -11.36
N HIS A 29 -30.39 -22.31 -12.50
CA HIS A 29 -31.13 -22.29 -13.76
C HIS A 29 -32.21 -23.37 -13.84
N LEU A 30 -31.96 -24.57 -13.31
CA LEU A 30 -32.98 -25.62 -13.23
C LEU A 30 -34.14 -25.18 -12.33
N THR A 31 -33.85 -24.59 -11.17
CA THR A 31 -34.89 -24.08 -10.26
C THR A 31 -35.67 -22.93 -10.90
N ALA A 32 -35.00 -21.97 -11.55
CA ALA A 32 -35.66 -20.87 -12.27
C ALA A 32 -36.58 -21.35 -13.41
N LYS A 33 -36.30 -22.53 -13.98
CA LYS A 33 -37.11 -23.15 -15.04
C LYS A 33 -38.16 -24.14 -14.51
N ASN A 34 -38.33 -24.27 -13.18
CA ASN A 34 -39.17 -25.28 -12.53
C ASN A 34 -38.78 -26.73 -12.89
N LEU A 35 -37.48 -26.97 -13.11
CA LEU A 35 -36.89 -28.27 -13.44
C LEU A 35 -36.01 -28.82 -12.30
N GLY A 36 -35.89 -28.11 -11.17
CA GLY A 36 -35.02 -28.50 -10.06
C GLY A 36 -35.36 -29.88 -9.48
N GLU A 37 -36.63 -30.28 -9.48
CA GLU A 37 -37.07 -31.59 -8.98
C GLU A 37 -36.57 -32.77 -9.83
N THR A 38 -36.16 -32.52 -11.09
CA THR A 38 -35.73 -33.57 -12.03
C THR A 38 -34.36 -34.17 -11.69
N ILE A 39 -33.59 -33.51 -10.82
CA ILE A 39 -32.26 -33.95 -10.36
C ILE A 39 -32.25 -34.35 -8.88
N ILE A 40 -33.43 -34.53 -8.28
CA ILE A 40 -33.61 -34.99 -6.90
C ILE A 40 -34.20 -36.39 -6.94
N ASP A 41 -33.72 -37.26 -6.05
CA ASP A 41 -34.19 -38.64 -5.94
C ASP A 41 -35.66 -38.71 -5.47
N ASP A 42 -36.36 -39.79 -5.83
CA ASP A 42 -37.75 -40.06 -5.44
C ASP A 42 -38.84 -39.04 -5.86
N ASN A 43 -38.55 -38.15 -6.82
CA ASN A 43 -39.54 -37.19 -7.32
C ASN A 43 -40.34 -37.68 -8.53
N GLU A 44 -41.66 -37.48 -8.51
CA GLU A 44 -42.58 -37.76 -9.62
C GLU A 44 -42.58 -36.61 -10.65
N THR A 45 -41.51 -36.50 -11.44
CA THR A 45 -41.40 -35.49 -12.51
C THR A 45 -41.91 -35.99 -13.86
N SER A 46 -42.49 -35.09 -14.66
CA SER A 46 -43.00 -35.45 -15.98
C SER A 46 -41.87 -35.81 -16.95
N LEU A 47 -42.12 -36.73 -17.89
CA LEU A 47 -41.15 -37.07 -18.96
C LEU A 47 -40.75 -35.85 -19.80
N GLN A 48 -41.66 -34.89 -19.96
CA GLN A 48 -41.40 -33.65 -20.67
C GLN A 48 -40.39 -32.79 -19.92
N ASP A 49 -40.52 -32.67 -18.61
CA ASP A 49 -39.61 -31.87 -17.78
C ASP A 49 -38.26 -32.55 -17.65
N LYS A 50 -38.21 -33.89 -17.54
CA LYS A 50 -36.97 -34.66 -17.64
C LYS A 50 -36.25 -34.40 -18.97
N ALA A 51 -36.98 -34.38 -20.09
CA ALA A 51 -36.39 -34.09 -21.40
C ALA A 51 -35.86 -32.64 -21.50
N LYS A 52 -36.60 -31.65 -20.99
CA LYS A 52 -36.15 -30.25 -20.94
C LYS A 52 -34.87 -30.10 -20.09
N ALA A 53 -34.84 -30.73 -18.92
CA ALA A 53 -33.68 -30.73 -18.03
C ALA A 53 -32.48 -31.40 -18.71
N MET A 54 -32.69 -32.53 -19.40
CA MET A 54 -31.63 -33.23 -20.11
C MET A 54 -31.03 -32.41 -21.25
N ILE A 55 -31.87 -31.75 -22.06
CA ILE A 55 -31.42 -30.83 -23.11
C ILE A 55 -30.58 -29.70 -22.50
N PHE A 56 -31.06 -29.15 -21.39
CA PHE A 56 -30.40 -28.06 -20.68
C PHE A 56 -29.03 -28.47 -20.12
N LEU A 57 -28.96 -29.58 -19.37
CA LEU A 57 -27.72 -30.08 -18.80
C LEU A 57 -26.70 -30.38 -19.89
N ARG A 58 -27.10 -31.16 -20.92
CA ARG A 58 -26.21 -31.48 -22.05
C ARG A 58 -25.70 -30.23 -22.76
N HIS A 59 -26.54 -29.20 -22.93
CA HIS A 59 -26.12 -27.96 -23.58
C HIS A 59 -24.93 -27.31 -22.86
N HIS A 60 -24.86 -27.42 -21.54
CA HIS A 60 -23.83 -26.83 -20.68
C HIS A 60 -22.70 -27.80 -20.32
N LEU A 61 -22.50 -28.87 -21.09
CA LEU A 61 -21.33 -29.75 -20.98
C LEU A 61 -20.30 -29.48 -22.07
N HIS A 62 -19.03 -29.72 -21.76
CA HIS A 62 -18.00 -29.84 -22.78
C HIS A 62 -18.36 -30.93 -23.80
N GLU A 63 -17.93 -30.74 -25.05
CA GLU A 63 -18.32 -31.60 -26.17
C GLU A 63 -17.91 -33.07 -25.98
N ASP A 64 -16.75 -33.32 -25.37
CA ASP A 64 -16.31 -34.68 -25.00
C ASP A 64 -17.19 -35.31 -23.93
N LEU A 65 -17.60 -34.56 -22.91
CA LEU A 65 -18.50 -35.06 -21.87
C LEU A 65 -19.86 -35.43 -22.47
N LYS A 66 -20.36 -34.64 -23.45
CA LYS A 66 -21.58 -34.99 -24.18
C LYS A 66 -21.44 -36.33 -24.93
N ARG A 67 -20.27 -36.59 -25.52
CA ARG A 67 -19.99 -37.87 -26.20
C ARG A 67 -19.97 -39.03 -25.21
N GLU A 68 -19.32 -38.86 -24.07
CA GLU A 68 -19.22 -39.92 -23.05
C GLU A 68 -20.59 -40.25 -22.45
N TYR A 69 -21.42 -39.24 -22.20
CA TYR A 69 -22.75 -39.41 -21.60
C TYR A 69 -23.90 -39.47 -22.62
N LEU A 70 -23.61 -39.77 -23.90
CA LEU A 70 -24.62 -39.70 -24.97
C LEU A 70 -25.78 -40.68 -24.78
N THR A 71 -25.55 -41.81 -24.10
CA THR A 71 -26.52 -42.91 -23.91
C THR A 71 -27.45 -42.69 -22.73
N ILE A 72 -27.06 -41.87 -21.75
CA ILE A 72 -27.86 -41.55 -20.56
C ILE A 72 -29.09 -40.77 -20.97
N LYS A 73 -30.28 -41.17 -20.52
CA LYS A 73 -31.55 -40.50 -20.89
C LYS A 73 -32.23 -39.80 -19.72
N ASP A 74 -31.85 -40.15 -18.50
CA ASP A 74 -32.44 -39.60 -17.29
C ASP A 74 -31.53 -38.48 -16.73
N PRO A 75 -32.09 -37.28 -16.41
CA PRO A 75 -31.30 -36.16 -15.94
C PRO A 75 -30.69 -36.39 -14.55
N LEU A 76 -31.36 -37.12 -13.66
CA LEU A 76 -30.83 -37.49 -12.35
C LEU A 76 -29.63 -38.43 -12.49
N GLU A 77 -29.74 -39.44 -13.35
CA GLU A 77 -28.60 -40.32 -13.68
C GLU A 77 -27.41 -39.54 -14.26
N LEU A 78 -27.65 -38.59 -15.18
CA LEU A 78 -26.59 -37.73 -15.71
C LEU A 78 -25.95 -36.88 -14.61
N TRP A 79 -26.78 -36.27 -13.76
CA TRP A 79 -26.35 -35.41 -12.66
C TRP A 79 -25.44 -36.17 -11.69
N ASN A 80 -25.89 -37.34 -11.23
CA ASN A 80 -25.13 -38.19 -10.31
C ASN A 80 -23.81 -38.66 -10.92
N ASN A 81 -23.80 -39.06 -12.20
CA ASN A 81 -22.57 -39.48 -12.87
C ASN A 81 -21.54 -38.34 -13.03
N ILE A 82 -22.00 -37.10 -13.24
CA ILE A 82 -21.13 -35.92 -13.26
C ILE A 82 -20.61 -35.64 -11.85
N GLN A 83 -21.48 -35.73 -10.85
CA GLN A 83 -21.16 -35.51 -9.45
C GLN A 83 -20.09 -36.51 -8.98
N ASP A 84 -20.31 -37.81 -9.15
CA ASP A 84 -19.36 -38.87 -8.79
C ASP A 84 -17.98 -38.68 -9.43
N ARG A 85 -17.95 -38.21 -10.69
CA ARG A 85 -16.69 -37.98 -11.41
C ARG A 85 -15.90 -36.81 -10.83
N PHE A 86 -16.57 -35.72 -10.47
CA PHE A 86 -15.92 -34.46 -10.12
C PHE A 86 -16.02 -34.06 -8.65
N ASP A 87 -16.64 -34.88 -7.81
CA ASP A 87 -16.78 -34.62 -6.36
C ASP A 87 -15.43 -34.40 -5.67
N HIS A 88 -14.37 -35.05 -6.15
CA HIS A 88 -13.01 -34.84 -5.67
C HIS A 88 -12.52 -33.39 -5.83
N GLN A 89 -13.07 -32.61 -6.78
CA GLN A 89 -12.73 -31.20 -6.99
C GLN A 89 -13.09 -30.35 -5.77
N LYS A 90 -14.15 -30.71 -5.04
CA LYS A 90 -14.51 -30.07 -3.76
C LYS A 90 -13.38 -30.18 -2.75
N LEU A 91 -12.78 -31.36 -2.62
CA LEU A 91 -11.66 -31.61 -1.71
C LEU A 91 -10.40 -30.85 -2.16
N VAL A 92 -10.08 -30.89 -3.45
CA VAL A 92 -8.91 -30.19 -4.00
C VAL A 92 -9.01 -28.68 -3.79
N LEU A 93 -10.17 -28.08 -4.10
CA LEU A 93 -10.41 -26.65 -3.88
C LEU A 93 -10.35 -26.30 -2.39
N LEU A 94 -10.99 -27.11 -1.54
CA LEU A 94 -10.99 -26.89 -0.09
C LEU A 94 -9.58 -26.88 0.50
N LEU A 95 -8.73 -27.85 0.13
CA LEU A 95 -7.34 -27.91 0.59
C LEU A 95 -6.54 -26.68 0.15
N LYS A 96 -6.72 -26.26 -1.11
CA LYS A 96 -6.07 -25.08 -1.66
C LYS A 96 -6.52 -23.81 -0.94
N ALA A 97 -7.83 -23.60 -0.80
CA ALA A 97 -8.40 -22.43 -0.14
C ALA A 97 -7.99 -22.34 1.33
N ARG A 98 -7.96 -23.47 2.07
CA ARG A 98 -7.44 -23.51 3.46
C ARG A 98 -5.97 -23.14 3.54
N SER A 99 -5.16 -23.62 2.59
CA SER A 99 -3.75 -23.23 2.52
C SER A 99 -3.59 -21.74 2.23
N GLU A 100 -4.30 -21.20 1.24
CA GLU A 100 -4.29 -19.76 0.93
C GLU A 100 -4.75 -18.93 2.14
N TRP A 101 -5.79 -19.39 2.85
CA TRP A 101 -6.26 -18.76 4.08
C TRP A 101 -5.15 -18.72 5.12
N ILE A 102 -4.54 -19.86 5.48
CA ILE A 102 -3.48 -19.91 6.51
C ILE A 102 -2.35 -18.93 6.20
N HIS A 103 -1.87 -18.91 4.95
CA HIS A 103 -0.72 -18.11 4.54
C HIS A 103 -1.06 -16.68 4.11
N LEU A 104 -2.33 -16.27 4.16
CA LEU A 104 -2.73 -14.91 3.83
C LEU A 104 -2.05 -13.91 4.77
N ARG A 105 -1.37 -12.90 4.20
CA ARG A 105 -0.77 -11.78 4.95
C ARG A 105 -1.03 -10.45 4.25
N LEU A 106 -1.29 -9.40 5.03
CA LEU A 106 -1.59 -8.07 4.49
C LEU A 106 -0.39 -7.49 3.72
N GLN A 107 0.83 -7.74 4.20
CA GLN A 107 2.08 -7.26 3.62
C GLN A 107 2.42 -7.83 2.23
N ASP A 108 1.78 -8.94 1.83
CA ASP A 108 2.06 -9.58 0.54
C ASP A 108 1.31 -8.86 -0.62
N TYR A 109 0.50 -7.85 -0.30
CA TYR A 109 -0.30 -7.06 -1.24
C TYR A 109 0.15 -5.59 -1.26
N LYS A 110 -0.06 -4.90 -2.39
CA LYS A 110 0.36 -3.50 -2.53
C LYS A 110 -0.59 -2.50 -1.89
N SER A 111 -1.85 -2.90 -1.68
CA SER A 111 -2.91 -2.07 -1.11
C SER A 111 -3.86 -2.89 -0.25
N VAL A 112 -4.60 -2.21 0.62
CA VAL A 112 -5.67 -2.83 1.42
C VAL A 112 -6.78 -3.35 0.50
N SER A 113 -7.05 -2.69 -0.63
CA SER A 113 -8.03 -3.13 -1.62
C SER A 113 -7.67 -4.48 -2.25
N GLU A 114 -6.42 -4.68 -2.67
CA GLU A 114 -5.94 -5.96 -3.23
C GLU A 114 -6.04 -7.10 -2.21
N TYR A 115 -5.60 -6.85 -0.97
CA TYR A 115 -5.74 -7.79 0.13
C TYR A 115 -7.21 -8.15 0.37
N ASN A 116 -8.10 -7.15 0.38
CA ASN A 116 -9.53 -7.35 0.58
C ASN A 116 -10.14 -8.27 -0.48
N SER A 117 -9.80 -8.03 -1.75
CA SER A 117 -10.25 -8.88 -2.86
C SER A 117 -9.76 -10.33 -2.70
N ALA A 118 -8.51 -10.53 -2.26
CA ALA A 118 -7.99 -11.86 -2.02
C ALA A 118 -8.68 -12.56 -0.84
N LEU A 119 -8.91 -11.85 0.27
CA LEU A 119 -9.63 -12.38 1.43
C LEU A 119 -11.06 -12.80 1.06
N PHE A 120 -11.79 -11.97 0.30
CA PHE A 120 -13.12 -12.33 -0.18
C PHE A 120 -13.12 -13.50 -1.15
N ARG A 121 -12.14 -13.57 -2.07
CA ARG A 121 -12.01 -14.71 -2.97
C ARG A 121 -11.85 -16.01 -2.19
N ILE A 122 -10.90 -16.05 -1.25
CA ILE A 122 -10.62 -17.23 -0.43
C ILE A 122 -11.83 -17.59 0.45
N SER A 123 -12.47 -16.60 1.08
CA SER A 123 -13.65 -16.85 1.92
C SER A 123 -14.84 -17.37 1.13
N SER A 124 -15.04 -16.88 -0.11
CA SER A 124 -16.04 -17.42 -1.03
C SER A 124 -15.74 -18.86 -1.44
N GLU A 125 -14.48 -19.21 -1.74
CA GLU A 125 -14.09 -20.59 -2.07
C GLU A 125 -14.32 -21.54 -0.88
N LEU A 126 -13.97 -21.11 0.35
CA LEU A 126 -14.23 -21.87 1.57
C LEU A 126 -15.73 -22.10 1.79
N LYS A 127 -16.55 -21.04 1.66
CA LYS A 127 -18.02 -21.12 1.76
C LYS A 127 -18.63 -22.05 0.72
N LEU A 128 -18.17 -21.97 -0.52
CA LEU A 128 -18.62 -22.83 -1.62
C LEU A 128 -18.27 -24.31 -1.37
N CYS A 129 -17.19 -24.60 -0.64
CA CYS A 129 -16.87 -25.95 -0.19
C CYS A 129 -17.60 -26.38 1.11
N GLY A 130 -18.39 -25.51 1.73
CA GLY A 130 -19.17 -25.78 2.94
C GLY A 130 -18.50 -25.38 4.26
N ASP A 131 -17.34 -24.71 4.22
CA ASP A 131 -16.74 -24.11 5.42
C ASP A 131 -17.43 -22.76 5.70
N ASN A 132 -18.06 -22.63 6.88
CA ASN A 132 -18.75 -21.42 7.27
C ASN A 132 -17.75 -20.36 7.78
N ILE A 133 -17.34 -19.45 6.89
CA ILE A 133 -16.52 -18.28 7.26
C ILE A 133 -17.41 -17.11 7.67
N THR A 134 -17.35 -16.74 8.94
CA THR A 134 -18.13 -15.63 9.53
C THR A 134 -17.41 -14.28 9.40
N ASP A 135 -18.10 -13.18 9.69
CA ASP A 135 -17.47 -11.86 9.80
C ASP A 135 -16.41 -11.84 10.92
N GLU A 136 -16.65 -12.53 12.04
CA GLU A 136 -15.70 -12.66 13.14
C GLU A 136 -14.41 -13.35 12.68
N ASP A 137 -14.52 -14.42 11.88
CA ASP A 137 -13.36 -15.12 11.32
C ASP A 137 -12.56 -14.20 10.39
N MET A 138 -13.23 -13.41 9.54
CA MET A 138 -12.56 -12.47 8.63
C MET A 138 -11.88 -11.33 9.38
N LEU A 139 -12.50 -10.84 10.46
CA LEU A 139 -11.94 -9.83 11.36
C LEU A 139 -10.68 -10.36 12.06
N GLU A 140 -10.79 -11.49 12.77
CA GLU A 140 -9.66 -12.09 13.49
C GLU A 140 -8.55 -12.48 12.53
N LYS A 141 -8.92 -13.01 11.34
CA LYS A 141 -7.94 -13.30 10.30
C LYS A 141 -7.19 -12.05 9.91
N THR A 142 -7.87 -10.94 9.63
CA THR A 142 -7.23 -9.68 9.27
C THR A 142 -6.35 -9.12 10.37
N PHE A 143 -6.75 -9.25 11.64
CA PHE A 143 -5.87 -8.86 12.74
C PHE A 143 -4.62 -9.73 12.85
N SER A 144 -4.72 -11.01 12.50
CA SER A 144 -3.56 -11.94 12.51
C SER A 144 -2.61 -11.74 11.33
N THR A 145 -3.03 -11.04 10.26
CA THR A 145 -2.22 -10.84 9.05
C THR A 145 -1.33 -9.60 9.09
N PHE A 146 -1.42 -8.75 10.13
CA PHE A 146 -0.56 -7.59 10.30
C PHE A 146 0.91 -8.01 10.51
N HIS A 147 1.83 -7.22 9.97
CA HIS A 147 3.26 -7.39 10.24
C HIS A 147 3.54 -7.21 11.75
N PRO A 148 4.48 -7.95 12.37
CA PRO A 148 4.77 -7.84 13.81
C PRO A 148 5.09 -6.42 14.29
N SER A 149 5.72 -5.57 13.46
CA SER A 149 5.94 -4.14 13.80
C SER A 149 4.64 -3.35 14.00
N ASN A 150 3.53 -3.82 13.43
CA ASN A 150 2.21 -3.18 13.47
C ASN A 150 1.29 -3.85 14.50
N LEU A 151 1.84 -4.60 15.46
CA LEU A 151 1.08 -5.26 16.52
C LEU A 151 0.21 -4.26 17.30
N ILE A 152 0.72 -3.05 17.57
CA ILE A 152 -0.02 -2.01 18.28
C ILE A 152 -1.25 -1.57 17.48
N LEU A 153 -1.10 -1.36 16.17
CA LEU A 153 -2.24 -1.02 15.29
C LEU A 153 -3.29 -2.13 15.28
N ALA A 154 -2.85 -3.39 15.18
CA ALA A 154 -3.76 -4.53 15.25
C ALA A 154 -4.54 -4.57 16.58
N GLN A 155 -3.89 -4.28 17.70
CA GLN A 155 -4.55 -4.18 19.02
C GLN A 155 -5.55 -3.01 19.06
N GLN A 156 -5.19 -1.83 18.55
CA GLN A 156 -6.09 -0.67 18.51
C GLN A 156 -7.37 -0.95 17.71
N TYR A 157 -7.25 -1.61 16.54
CA TYR A 157 -8.45 -1.97 15.78
C TYR A 157 -9.29 -3.06 16.45
N ARG A 158 -8.68 -4.00 17.19
CA ARG A 158 -9.41 -4.97 18.02
C ARG A 158 -10.22 -4.27 19.13
N GLU A 159 -9.67 -3.24 19.76
CA GLU A 159 -10.33 -2.48 20.81
C GLU A 159 -11.58 -1.72 20.33
N ARG A 160 -11.68 -1.43 19.02
CA ARG A 160 -12.88 -0.83 18.41
C ARG A 160 -14.07 -1.79 18.34
N LYS A 161 -13.86 -3.10 18.55
CA LYS A 161 -14.91 -4.14 18.60
C LYS A 161 -15.88 -4.09 17.43
N PHE A 162 -15.35 -4.08 16.21
CA PHE A 162 -16.15 -4.20 14.99
C PHE A 162 -16.96 -5.50 15.02
N THR A 163 -18.20 -5.43 14.53
CA THR A 163 -19.07 -6.62 14.41
C THR A 163 -19.14 -7.13 12.98
N LYS A 164 -18.91 -6.23 12.02
CA LYS A 164 -18.92 -6.55 10.59
C LYS A 164 -17.54 -6.29 10.01
N TYR A 165 -17.07 -7.21 9.16
CA TYR A 165 -15.82 -7.04 8.44
C TYR A 165 -15.81 -5.77 7.56
N SER A 166 -16.97 -5.38 7.02
CA SER A 166 -17.16 -4.15 6.25
C SER A 166 -16.75 -2.88 7.00
N GLU A 167 -16.91 -2.84 8.32
CA GLU A 167 -16.56 -1.68 9.15
C GLU A 167 -15.03 -1.56 9.30
N LEU A 168 -14.36 -2.69 9.56
CA LEU A 168 -12.90 -2.75 9.65
C LEU A 168 -12.27 -2.35 8.32
N ILE A 169 -12.69 -2.96 7.22
CA ILE A 169 -12.05 -2.71 5.92
C ILE A 169 -12.21 -1.26 5.46
N SER A 170 -13.36 -0.65 5.74
CA SER A 170 -13.59 0.78 5.46
C SER A 170 -12.60 1.65 6.24
N CYS A 171 -12.35 1.34 7.51
CA CYS A 171 -11.36 2.06 8.32
C CYS A 171 -9.93 1.88 7.78
N LEU A 172 -9.56 0.67 7.35
CA LEU A 172 -8.23 0.39 6.82
C LEU A 172 -7.99 1.10 5.47
N LEU A 173 -9.00 1.17 4.60
CA LEU A 173 -8.92 1.90 3.33
C LEU A 173 -8.74 3.40 3.54
N VAL A 174 -9.50 4.00 4.47
CA VAL A 174 -9.34 5.42 4.83
C VAL A 174 -7.95 5.68 5.43
N ALA A 175 -7.45 4.78 6.27
CA ALA A 175 -6.11 4.87 6.85
C ALA A 175 -5.01 4.86 5.79
N GLU A 176 -5.11 3.92 4.84
CA GLU A 176 -4.20 3.79 3.71
C GLU A 176 -4.09 5.10 2.92
N GLU A 177 -5.22 5.70 2.54
CA GLU A 177 -5.22 6.95 1.79
C GLU A 177 -4.71 8.14 2.60
N ASN A 178 -5.07 8.24 3.88
CA ASN A 178 -4.55 9.28 4.76
C ASN A 178 -3.03 9.19 4.89
N ASN A 179 -2.47 7.98 5.05
CA ASN A 179 -1.03 7.78 5.14
C ASN A 179 -0.31 8.16 3.85
N LYS A 180 -0.88 7.80 2.68
CA LYS A 180 -0.33 8.24 1.38
C LYS A 180 -0.29 9.76 1.28
N LEU A 181 -1.35 10.45 1.68
CA LEU A 181 -1.41 11.92 1.67
C LEU A 181 -0.42 12.54 2.66
N LEU A 182 -0.26 11.97 3.85
CA LEU A 182 0.70 12.44 4.85
C LEU A 182 2.14 12.31 4.36
N LEU A 183 2.49 11.19 3.74
CA LEU A 183 3.80 10.98 3.11
C LEU A 183 4.04 12.00 1.98
N GLN A 184 3.03 12.25 1.14
CA GLN A 184 3.12 13.28 0.09
C GLN A 184 3.31 14.68 0.68
N ASN A 185 2.56 15.05 1.72
CA ASN A 185 2.70 16.34 2.40
C ASN A 185 4.08 16.53 3.03
N HIS A 186 4.63 15.47 3.62
CA HIS A 186 5.98 15.48 4.17
C HIS A 186 7.03 15.66 3.08
N GLN A 187 6.89 14.95 1.96
CA GLN A 187 7.79 15.06 0.81
C GLN A 187 7.66 16.41 0.07
N ALA A 188 6.47 17.02 0.08
CA ALA A 188 6.21 18.30 -0.55
C ALA A 188 6.91 19.48 0.14
N ARG A 189 7.36 19.32 1.40
CA ARG A 189 8.00 20.39 2.17
C ARG A 189 9.24 19.89 2.91
N PRO A 190 10.46 20.28 2.51
CA PRO A 190 11.64 19.99 3.33
C PRO A 190 11.47 20.65 4.70
N VAL A 191 11.73 19.84 5.74
CA VAL A 191 11.65 20.23 7.15
C VAL A 191 12.46 21.52 7.38
N GLY A 192 11.78 22.59 7.79
CA GLY A 192 12.40 23.89 8.11
C GLY A 192 12.12 25.05 7.15
N THR A 193 11.34 24.85 6.07
CA THR A 193 10.86 25.98 5.25
C THR A 193 9.63 26.61 5.91
N ASN A 194 9.58 27.93 6.11
CA ASN A 194 8.38 28.62 6.62
C ASN A 194 7.24 28.60 5.58
N PRO A 195 5.96 28.67 5.98
CA PRO A 195 4.90 28.98 5.03
C PRO A 195 5.27 30.31 4.36
N LEU A 196 5.27 30.37 3.03
CA LEU A 196 5.43 31.66 2.36
C LEU A 196 4.31 32.56 2.89
N PRO A 197 4.61 33.76 3.43
CA PRO A 197 3.57 34.65 3.89
C PRO A 197 2.68 34.97 2.70
N GLU A 198 1.39 34.70 2.87
CA GLU A 198 0.35 34.89 1.89
C GLU A 198 0.22 36.39 1.58
N THR A 199 1.08 36.92 0.71
CA THR A 199 0.98 38.28 0.22
C THR A 199 -0.18 38.31 -0.77
N ASN A 200 -1.37 38.61 -0.26
CA ASN A 200 -2.52 39.03 -1.05
C ASN A 200 -2.14 40.25 -1.91
N ALA A 201 -1.67 40.00 -3.12
CA ALA A 201 -1.57 40.99 -4.18
C ALA A 201 -2.76 40.80 -5.12
N ILE A 202 -3.74 41.70 -5.01
CA ILE A 202 -4.31 42.51 -6.11
C ILE A 202 -5.57 43.20 -5.54
N SER A 203 -5.35 44.41 -5.03
CA SER A 203 -6.38 45.44 -4.97
C SER A 203 -6.48 46.08 -6.36
N THR A 204 -7.47 45.68 -7.16
CA THR A 204 -8.00 46.54 -8.23
C THR A 204 -9.50 46.27 -8.44
N ARG A 205 -10.33 46.75 -7.51
CA ARG A 205 -11.72 47.14 -7.83
C ARG A 205 -11.76 48.66 -7.94
N SER A 206 -11.47 49.17 -9.13
CA SER A 206 -11.74 50.57 -9.48
C SER A 206 -13.11 50.66 -10.12
N LYS A 207 -14.11 51.14 -9.37
CA LYS A 207 -15.31 51.76 -9.92
C LYS A 207 -15.80 52.85 -8.95
N HIS A 208 -15.70 54.09 -9.45
CA HIS A 208 -16.44 55.31 -9.08
C HIS A 208 -15.97 56.17 -7.90
N GLY A 209 -15.49 57.37 -8.26
CA GLY A 209 -15.38 58.55 -7.39
C GLY A 209 -14.90 59.77 -8.17
N ARG A 210 -15.82 60.53 -8.78
CA ARG A 210 -15.59 61.85 -9.39
C ARG A 210 -15.60 62.94 -8.31
N GLY A 211 -14.68 63.90 -8.40
CA GLY A 211 -14.76 65.21 -7.71
C GLY A 211 -13.40 65.91 -7.65
N ARG A 212 -13.04 66.76 -8.63
CA ARG A 212 -13.19 68.24 -8.66
C ARG A 212 -12.24 69.02 -7.73
N SER A 213 -11.24 69.66 -8.37
CA SER A 213 -10.76 71.05 -8.21
C SER A 213 -10.15 71.54 -6.88
N GLY A 214 -8.95 72.15 -6.97
CA GLY A 214 -8.71 73.44 -6.29
C GLY A 214 -7.38 73.70 -5.58
N GLY A 215 -6.31 74.01 -6.33
CA GLY A 215 -5.40 75.14 -6.04
C GLY A 215 -4.23 75.03 -5.02
N PRO A 216 -3.20 75.93 -5.11
CA PRO A 216 -1.89 75.82 -4.44
C PRO A 216 -1.59 76.92 -3.38
N HIS A 217 -0.57 76.67 -2.54
CA HIS A 217 0.38 77.60 -1.85
C HIS A 217 0.43 77.66 -0.30
N ARG A 218 1.68 77.94 0.15
CA ARG A 218 2.20 78.59 1.41
C ARG A 218 2.55 77.66 2.58
N GLY A 219 3.74 77.69 3.20
CA GLY A 219 4.92 78.58 3.13
C GLY A 219 6.17 77.92 3.77
N ARG A 220 7.39 78.18 3.28
CA ARG A 220 8.44 79.09 3.83
C ARG A 220 8.81 78.88 5.32
N GLY A 221 10.09 78.53 5.60
CA GLY A 221 10.70 78.86 6.90
C GLY A 221 11.97 78.14 7.39
N ARG A 222 13.15 78.51 6.84
CA ARG A 222 14.48 78.73 7.48
C ARG A 222 14.91 77.94 8.76
N GLY A 223 15.92 77.08 8.58
CA GLY A 223 17.29 77.17 9.13
C GLY A 223 17.57 77.25 10.64
N ARG A 224 18.52 76.40 11.11
CA ARG A 224 19.75 76.75 11.87
C ARG A 224 20.51 75.48 12.26
N GLY A 225 21.77 75.38 11.82
CA GLY A 225 22.70 74.36 12.29
C GLY A 225 23.33 74.69 13.64
N ARG A 226 24.11 73.74 14.16
CA ARG A 226 25.29 73.98 14.99
C ARG A 226 26.24 72.80 14.82
N SER A 227 27.52 73.15 14.73
CA SER A 227 28.64 72.35 14.27
C SER A 227 29.47 71.79 15.43
N ASN A 228 30.24 70.74 15.12
CA ASN A 228 31.62 70.42 15.59
C ASN A 228 31.82 70.21 17.12
N THR A 229 32.59 69.22 17.59
CA THR A 229 34.05 69.20 17.47
C THR A 229 34.63 67.85 17.92
N TRP A 230 35.74 67.50 17.27
CA TRP A 230 36.72 66.44 17.45
C TRP A 230 37.20 66.16 18.88
N HIS A 231 37.57 64.91 19.17
CA HIS A 231 38.93 64.59 19.67
C HIS A 231 39.27 63.12 19.42
N ARG A 232 40.46 62.94 18.85
CA ARG A 232 41.22 61.71 18.62
C ARG A 232 42.33 61.75 19.67
N GLU A 233 42.57 60.68 20.40
CA GLU A 233 43.94 60.37 20.86
C GLU A 233 44.08 58.92 21.30
N SER A 234 45.22 58.38 20.88
CA SER A 234 45.74 57.05 21.11
C SER A 234 46.83 57.19 22.17
N HIS A 235 46.95 56.26 23.12
CA HIS A 235 48.25 55.94 23.67
C HIS A 235 48.36 54.45 24.05
N ASN A 236 49.47 53.90 23.57
CA ASN A 236 49.97 52.56 23.72
C ASN A 236 51.03 52.60 24.84
N THR A 237 51.06 51.63 25.76
CA THR A 237 52.29 51.26 26.50
C THR A 237 52.26 49.76 26.83
N LYS A 238 53.25 49.04 26.28
CA LYS A 238 53.76 47.73 26.74
C LYS A 238 54.42 47.93 28.13
N ILE A 239 54.63 46.93 29.00
CA ILE A 239 55.69 45.91 28.96
C ILE A 239 55.56 44.99 30.22
N ASP A 240 55.83 43.69 29.99
CA ASP A 240 56.35 42.57 30.81
C ASP A 240 55.72 42.04 32.12
N GLY A 241 55.49 40.71 32.08
CA GLY A 241 56.27 39.77 32.89
C GLY A 241 55.52 39.00 33.99
N GLY A 242 55.48 37.66 33.91
CA GLY A 242 55.29 36.82 35.11
C GLY A 242 54.51 35.52 34.94
N ARG A 243 55.21 34.39 35.11
CA ARG A 243 54.76 33.00 35.08
C ARG A 243 53.74 32.63 36.17
N GLY A 244 52.92 31.60 35.91
CA GLY A 244 52.64 30.56 36.92
C GLY A 244 51.17 30.12 37.12
N SER A 245 50.86 28.93 36.60
CA SER A 245 49.97 27.88 37.16
C SER A 245 48.51 28.20 37.54
N SER A 246 47.56 27.57 36.86
CA SER A 246 46.79 26.43 37.38
C SER A 246 45.40 26.31 36.75
N ARG A 247 45.09 25.07 36.41
CA ARG A 247 43.83 24.50 35.91
C ARG A 247 42.56 25.17 36.46
N GLN A 248 41.58 25.41 35.57
CA GLN A 248 40.27 24.77 35.66
C GLN A 248 39.45 24.95 34.37
N ASN A 249 39.05 23.80 33.83
CA ASN A 249 38.07 23.62 32.76
C ASN A 249 36.74 24.28 33.15
N THR A 250 36.23 25.18 32.31
CA THR A 250 34.78 25.34 32.13
C THR A 250 34.49 25.39 30.63
N GLY A 251 33.73 24.39 30.18
CA GLY A 251 33.42 24.16 28.78
C GLY A 251 32.57 25.27 28.18
N ARG A 252 33.03 25.82 27.06
CA ARG A 252 32.20 26.46 26.05
C ARG A 252 32.63 25.96 24.67
N PRO A 253 31.77 25.29 23.89
CA PRO A 253 32.13 24.90 22.55
C PRO A 253 32.17 26.14 21.64
N HIS A 254 33.26 26.23 20.90
CA HIS A 254 33.51 27.18 19.84
C HIS A 254 32.43 27.09 18.75
N LYS A 255 31.84 28.24 18.36
CA LYS A 255 31.11 28.36 17.08
C LYS A 255 32.10 28.16 15.93
N GLY A 256 32.22 26.93 15.43
CA GLY A 256 32.83 26.61 14.15
C GLY A 256 31.73 26.59 13.09
N ARG A 257 31.87 27.42 12.04
CA ARG A 257 30.98 27.42 10.87
C ARG A 257 31.06 26.03 10.20
N VAL A 258 29.98 25.27 10.23
CA VAL A 258 29.83 24.06 9.41
C VAL A 258 29.10 24.47 8.14
N SER A 259 29.85 24.67 7.07
CA SER A 259 29.33 24.71 5.71
C SER A 259 29.66 23.36 5.08
N GLY A 260 28.63 22.53 4.91
CA GLY A 260 28.71 21.24 4.25
C GLY A 260 27.33 20.60 4.24
N ASP A 261 26.61 20.80 3.13
CA ASP A 261 25.35 20.12 2.81
C ASP A 261 25.47 18.61 3.02
N LYS A 262 24.38 17.99 3.48
CA LYS A 262 24.30 16.56 3.83
C LYS A 262 24.41 15.60 2.62
N ASP A 263 24.53 16.12 1.40
CA ASP A 263 24.46 15.33 0.17
C ASP A 263 25.82 15.05 -0.50
N ASN A 264 26.95 15.46 0.08
CA ASN A 264 28.27 15.14 -0.46
C ASN A 264 28.95 14.02 0.35
N ILE A 265 28.85 12.79 -0.15
CA ILE A 265 29.59 11.63 0.36
C ILE A 265 31.06 11.75 -0.03
N CYS A 266 31.98 11.55 0.93
CA CYS A 266 33.40 11.57 0.65
C CYS A 266 33.85 10.34 -0.15
N TYR A 267 34.30 10.53 -1.39
CA TYR A 267 34.80 9.44 -2.25
C TYR A 267 36.03 8.66 -1.70
N ARG A 268 36.71 9.15 -0.65
CA ARG A 268 37.79 8.39 0.01
C ARG A 268 37.28 7.41 1.06
N CYS A 269 36.23 7.74 1.79
CA CYS A 269 35.83 6.95 2.96
C CYS A 269 34.33 6.67 3.08
N GLY A 270 33.51 7.16 2.15
CA GLY A 270 32.06 6.95 2.15
C GLY A 270 31.29 7.69 3.24
N MET A 271 31.95 8.52 4.07
CA MET A 271 31.30 9.30 5.12
C MET A 271 30.88 10.68 4.62
N SER A 272 29.74 11.19 5.12
CA SER A 272 29.28 12.55 4.86
C SER A 272 30.00 13.59 5.74
N ASN A 273 29.71 14.87 5.54
CA ASN A 273 30.19 16.02 6.33
C ASN A 273 31.65 16.48 6.07
N HIS A 274 32.35 15.96 5.07
CA HIS A 274 33.64 16.50 4.65
C HIS A 274 33.99 16.17 3.20
N TRP A 275 34.85 16.98 2.58
CA TRP A 275 35.33 16.75 1.22
C TRP A 275 36.51 15.77 1.21
N SER A 276 36.69 15.06 0.08
CA SER A 276 37.82 14.12 -0.10
C SER A 276 39.19 14.75 0.17
N ARG A 277 39.35 16.06 -0.10
CA ARG A 277 40.57 16.83 0.16
C ARG A 277 40.85 17.07 1.65
N THR A 278 39.81 17.08 2.50
CA THR A 278 39.91 17.29 3.95
C THR A 278 39.71 16.00 4.75
N CYS A 279 39.67 14.85 4.07
CA CYS A 279 39.48 13.53 4.67
C CYS A 279 40.68 13.13 5.55
N ARG A 280 40.42 12.99 6.86
CA ARG A 280 41.39 12.52 7.87
C ARG A 280 41.23 11.05 8.21
N THR A 281 40.44 10.30 7.46
CA THR A 281 40.19 8.88 7.72
C THR A 281 41.51 8.09 7.59
N PRO A 282 41.83 7.19 8.54
CA PRO A 282 43.01 6.34 8.48
C PRO A 282 43.11 5.57 7.16
N LYS A 283 44.34 5.43 6.62
CA LYS A 283 44.60 4.82 5.30
C LYS A 283 43.97 3.43 5.13
N HIS A 284 44.03 2.59 6.16
CA HIS A 284 43.50 1.22 6.09
C HIS A 284 41.97 1.17 5.89
N LEU A 285 41.22 2.15 6.41
CA LEU A 285 39.76 2.23 6.23
C LEU A 285 39.38 2.79 4.85
N VAL A 286 40.18 3.73 4.34
CA VAL A 286 40.04 4.24 2.96
C VAL A 286 40.30 3.12 1.96
N GLU A 287 41.33 2.30 2.17
CA GLU A 287 41.63 1.15 1.32
C GLU A 287 40.53 0.09 1.36
N ALA A 288 39.96 -0.19 2.53
CA ALA A 288 38.82 -1.11 2.65
C ALA A 288 37.60 -0.62 1.85
N TYR A 289 37.24 0.67 1.97
CA TYR A 289 36.14 1.26 1.22
C TYR A 289 36.39 1.28 -0.30
N GLN A 290 37.62 1.53 -0.74
CA GLN A 290 37.95 1.51 -2.16
C GLN A 290 37.94 0.10 -2.76
N ARG A 291 38.27 -0.94 -1.97
CA ARG A 291 38.15 -2.34 -2.40
C ARG A 291 36.68 -2.73 -2.63
N THR A 292 35.79 -2.38 -1.69
CA THR A 292 34.35 -2.71 -1.83
C THR A 292 33.70 -2.02 -3.03
N MET A 293 34.11 -0.79 -3.36
CA MET A 293 33.61 -0.09 -4.54
C MET A 293 34.14 -0.67 -5.87
N LYS A 294 35.38 -1.18 -5.88
CA LYS A 294 35.94 -1.87 -7.06
C LYS A 294 35.35 -3.26 -7.29
N GLU A 295 34.93 -3.95 -6.23
CA GLU A 295 34.25 -5.25 -6.33
C GLU A 295 32.82 -5.11 -6.89
N LYS A 296 32.08 -4.06 -6.48
CA LYS A 296 30.75 -3.75 -7.04
C LYS A 296 30.79 -3.44 -8.55
N GLY A 297 31.88 -2.87 -9.06
CA GLY A 297 32.06 -2.61 -10.49
C GLY A 297 32.41 -3.85 -11.33
N LYS A 298 32.88 -4.93 -10.71
CA LYS A 298 33.20 -6.20 -11.40
C LYS A 298 32.02 -7.17 -11.49
N GLN A 299 31.00 -7.00 -10.65
CA GLN A 299 29.80 -7.87 -10.66
C GLN A 299 28.75 -7.47 -11.71
N THR A 300 28.90 -6.31 -12.35
CA THR A 300 27.97 -5.82 -13.39
C THR A 300 28.32 -6.29 -14.81
N GLU A 301 29.48 -6.92 -15.01
CA GLU A 301 29.92 -7.43 -16.32
C GLU A 301 30.23 -8.94 -16.24
N THR A 302 29.22 -9.80 -16.10
CA THR A 302 29.15 -11.14 -16.73
C THR A 302 27.91 -11.92 -16.30
N ASN A 303 27.03 -12.16 -17.29
CA ASN A 303 26.21 -13.35 -17.53
C ASN A 303 24.89 -13.61 -16.75
N LEU A 304 23.86 -13.71 -17.59
CA LEU A 304 22.52 -14.31 -17.46
C LEU A 304 22.59 -15.85 -17.26
N ILE A 305 21.70 -16.45 -16.44
CA ILE A 305 20.89 -17.70 -16.63
C ILE A 305 20.38 -18.26 -15.27
N GLU A 306 19.20 -18.88 -15.32
CA GLU A 306 18.19 -19.33 -14.32
C GLU A 306 18.60 -20.14 -13.06
N GLY A 307 17.75 -20.04 -12.02
CA GLY A 307 17.60 -21.04 -10.93
C GLY A 307 17.32 -20.45 -9.53
N ALA A 308 16.11 -20.63 -8.98
CA ALA A 308 15.68 -20.23 -7.62
C ALA A 308 16.31 -21.08 -6.48
N PRO A 309 16.01 -20.88 -5.16
CA PRO A 309 15.88 -19.66 -4.34
C PRO A 309 16.72 -19.69 -3.02
N ASN A 310 16.67 -18.57 -2.27
CA ASN A 310 17.05 -18.34 -0.86
C ASN A 310 18.55 -18.15 -0.50
N SER A 311 18.94 -16.92 -0.14
CA SER A 311 18.84 -16.43 1.26
C SER A 311 19.74 -15.19 1.52
N SER A 312 19.23 -14.27 2.36
CA SER A 312 19.97 -13.35 3.25
C SER A 312 20.50 -12.02 2.65
N SER A 313 19.70 -10.93 2.59
CA SER A 313 19.54 -9.81 3.56
C SER A 313 20.61 -8.68 3.49
N PRO A 314 20.38 -7.40 3.90
CA PRO A 314 19.16 -6.74 4.38
C PRO A 314 18.83 -5.42 3.64
N ALA A 315 17.62 -5.28 3.11
CA ALA A 315 17.05 -3.96 2.85
C ALA A 315 16.43 -3.45 4.17
N PHE A 316 17.26 -2.84 5.01
CA PHE A 316 16.79 -1.91 6.01
C PHE A 316 16.37 -0.68 5.20
N TRP A 317 15.07 -0.50 4.98
CA TRP A 317 14.26 0.72 5.10
C TRP A 317 12.81 0.24 4.91
N SER A 318 12.05 0.44 5.96
CA SER A 318 10.70 -0.09 6.18
C SER A 318 9.70 0.65 5.31
N ASP A 319 9.37 0.12 4.11
CA ASP A 319 8.11 0.47 3.42
C ASP A 319 6.96 -0.28 4.10
N THR A 320 6.74 0.02 5.37
CA THR A 320 5.49 -0.33 6.05
C THR A 320 4.45 0.70 5.64
N HIS A 321 3.57 0.30 4.74
CA HIS A 321 2.46 1.09 4.22
C HIS A 321 1.46 1.59 5.30
N LEU A 322 1.64 1.20 6.56
CA LEU A 322 0.93 1.71 7.72
C LEU A 322 1.94 1.94 8.85
N GLU A 323 2.45 3.15 8.99
CA GLU A 323 3.20 3.58 10.18
C GLU A 323 2.21 4.05 11.26
N ALA A 324 2.52 3.74 12.52
CA ALA A 324 1.67 4.00 13.68
C ALA A 324 1.54 5.49 14.06
N CYS A 325 2.08 6.42 13.26
CA CYS A 325 2.29 7.79 13.69
C CYS A 325 1.19 8.80 13.34
N ASP A 326 0.16 8.47 12.57
CA ASP A 326 -0.92 9.41 12.33
C ASP A 326 -2.28 8.72 12.29
N PHE A 327 -2.99 8.68 13.42
CA PHE A 327 -4.41 8.32 13.42
C PHE A 327 -5.28 9.40 14.02
N ILE A 328 -6.32 9.74 13.23
CA ILE A 328 -7.47 10.58 13.56
C ILE A 328 -8.34 9.85 14.59
N GLU A 329 -8.66 10.52 15.70
CA GLU A 329 -9.36 9.91 16.84
C GLU A 329 -10.86 9.67 16.62
N ASN A 330 -11.55 10.19 15.61
CA ASN A 330 -12.99 9.93 15.43
C ASN A 330 -13.46 10.05 13.98
N VAL A 331 -14.08 8.99 13.44
CA VAL A 331 -14.89 9.01 12.19
C VAL A 331 -16.37 8.79 12.54
N ARG A 332 -16.82 9.41 13.63
CA ARG A 332 -18.24 9.61 13.90
C ARG A 332 -18.45 11.12 13.89
N ASP A 333 -18.58 11.66 12.69
CA ASP A 333 -19.21 12.94 12.30
C ASP A 333 -18.73 13.37 10.90
N VAL A 334 -18.97 12.51 9.90
CA VAL A 334 -19.07 12.91 8.47
C VAL A 334 -20.23 12.17 7.85
#